data_AF-A0A5B8W982-F1
#
_entry.id   AF-A0A5B8W982-F1
#
_cell.length_a   1.000
_cell.length_b   1.000
_cell.length_c   1.000
_cell.angle_alpha   90.00
_cell.angle_beta   90.00
_cell.angle_gamma   90.00
#
_symmetry.space_group_name_H-M   'P 1'
#
loop_
_entity.id
_entity.type
_entity.pdbx_description
1 polymer ?
#
loop_
_entity_poly.entity_id
_entity_poly.type
_entity_poly.pdbx_seq_one_letter_code
_entity_poly.pdbx_strand_id
1 'polypeptide(L)'
;MTDMNRLEELYYEAKTDKWFKRFAVFCRIALAAGFLIAGIVKIMGERFAAGLPHNNPLGHYFDALQLTGYYYTFIGIVQVITAILLLIPRTSLLGALMYFPIIVNICVLTYATRFDGTRGTTMMLLASLFLLIWDYDRLKHILPVKQQPKTDPHVVKKPLGMRLRVMFFGGSFVLVAFIIIGTFYLYDIVPGNAEDECRNQCASSKNPQACQVFCDCIYKKGQPLDSCLATFDKAKDIRKPGRK
;
A
#
# COMPACT_ATOMS: atom_id res chain seq x y z
N MET A 1 26.73 -21.78 -24.29
CA MET A 1 25.41 -22.09 -23.71
C MET A 1 25.41 -21.43 -22.33
N THR A 2 24.98 -20.18 -22.25
CA THR A 2 24.91 -19.46 -20.98
C THR A 2 23.80 -20.11 -20.16
N ASP A 3 24.15 -20.72 -19.04
CA ASP A 3 23.16 -21.20 -18.07
C ASP A 3 22.30 -20.01 -17.66
N MET A 4 21.05 -20.04 -18.10
CA MET A 4 20.09 -19.02 -17.77
C MET A 4 19.63 -19.23 -16.33
N ASN A 5 19.49 -18.15 -15.57
CA ASN A 5 19.02 -18.26 -14.20
C ASN A 5 17.58 -18.79 -14.20
N ARG A 6 17.29 -19.77 -13.34
CA ARG A 6 15.96 -20.37 -13.13
C ARG A 6 14.82 -19.36 -12.95
N LEU A 7 15.14 -18.14 -12.50
CA LEU A 7 14.20 -17.02 -12.36
C LEU A 7 13.69 -16.49 -13.71
N GLU A 8 14.54 -16.39 -14.72
CA GLU A 8 14.14 -15.90 -16.05
C GLU A 8 13.23 -16.92 -16.75
N GLU A 9 13.51 -18.23 -16.61
CA GLU A 9 12.63 -19.28 -17.10
C GLU A 9 11.21 -19.17 -16.50
N LEU A 10 11.11 -19.01 -15.17
CA LEU A 10 9.83 -18.83 -14.48
C LEU A 10 9.10 -17.55 -14.92
N TYR A 11 9.84 -16.46 -15.15
CA TYR A 11 9.30 -15.20 -15.63
C TYR A 11 8.67 -15.35 -17.03
N TYR A 12 9.41 -15.92 -17.98
CA TYR A 12 8.91 -16.12 -19.34
C TYR A 12 7.76 -17.11 -19.38
N GLU A 13 7.80 -18.17 -18.56
CA GLU A 13 6.67 -19.08 -18.41
C GLU A 13 5.42 -18.34 -17.92
N ALA A 14 5.52 -17.55 -16.85
CA ALA A 14 4.41 -16.73 -16.35
C ALA A 14 3.86 -15.76 -17.41
N LYS A 15 4.72 -15.15 -18.23
CA LYS A 15 4.32 -14.25 -19.33
C LYS A 15 3.53 -14.95 -20.43
N THR A 16 3.72 -16.26 -20.66
CA THR A 16 2.94 -17.01 -21.64
C THR A 16 1.55 -17.40 -21.13
N ASP A 17 1.42 -17.56 -19.81
CA ASP A 17 0.22 -18.06 -19.15
C ASP A 17 -0.96 -17.06 -19.18
N LYS A 18 -2.13 -17.54 -19.61
CA LYS A 18 -3.36 -16.73 -19.76
C LYS A 18 -3.91 -16.20 -18.43
N TRP A 19 -3.68 -16.89 -17.32
CA TRP A 19 -4.13 -16.45 -16.00
C TRP A 19 -3.32 -15.26 -15.53
N PHE A 20 -1.98 -15.33 -15.59
CA PHE A 20 -1.12 -14.22 -15.21
C PHE A 20 -1.32 -12.98 -16.07
N LYS A 21 -1.55 -13.14 -17.39
CA LYS A 21 -1.95 -12.02 -18.27
C LYS A 21 -3.22 -11.33 -17.78
N ARG A 22 -4.25 -12.10 -17.41
CA ARG A 22 -5.51 -11.56 -16.89
C ARG A 22 -5.31 -10.90 -15.53
N PHE A 23 -4.50 -11.49 -14.65
CA PHE A 23 -4.15 -10.91 -13.37
C PHE A 23 -3.43 -9.56 -13.52
N ALA A 24 -2.49 -9.43 -14.47
CA ALA A 24 -1.85 -8.16 -14.79
C ALA A 24 -2.81 -7.11 -15.37
N VAL A 25 -3.83 -7.51 -16.13
CA VAL A 25 -4.91 -6.60 -16.55
C VAL A 25 -5.74 -6.16 -15.34
N PHE A 26 -6.12 -7.10 -14.47
CA PHE A 26 -6.86 -6.82 -13.24
C PHE A 26 -6.11 -5.81 -12.35
N CYS A 27 -4.82 -6.05 -12.07
CA CYS A 27 -4.02 -5.12 -11.27
C CYS A 27 -3.99 -3.71 -11.88
N ARG A 28 -3.84 -3.59 -13.21
CA ARG A 28 -3.86 -2.28 -13.88
C ARG A 28 -5.20 -1.57 -13.69
N ILE A 29 -6.31 -2.27 -13.91
CA ILE A 29 -7.66 -1.69 -13.77
C ILE A 29 -7.93 -1.31 -12.31
N ALA A 30 -7.61 -2.17 -11.35
CA ALA A 30 -7.84 -1.92 -9.93
C ALA A 30 -7.02 -0.72 -9.41
N LEU A 31 -5.73 -0.67 -9.74
CA LEU A 31 -4.86 0.45 -9.34
C LEU A 31 -5.26 1.76 -10.00
N ALA A 32 -5.62 1.71 -11.30
CA ALA A 32 -6.10 2.88 -12.03
C ALA A 32 -7.43 3.39 -11.46
N ALA A 33 -8.38 2.52 -11.14
CA ALA A 33 -9.64 2.90 -10.53
C ALA A 33 -9.43 3.64 -9.19
N GLY A 34 -8.53 3.12 -8.34
CA GLY A 34 -8.19 3.77 -7.07
C GLY A 34 -7.62 5.18 -7.25
N PHE A 35 -6.67 5.36 -8.17
CA PHE A 35 -6.08 6.68 -8.44
C PHE A 35 -7.02 7.63 -9.20
N LEU A 36 -7.91 7.12 -10.06
CA LEU A 36 -8.93 7.93 -10.72
C LEU A 36 -9.91 8.51 -9.69
N ILE A 37 -10.51 7.65 -8.85
CA ILE A 37 -11.45 8.08 -7.82
C ILE A 37 -10.76 9.07 -6.87
N ALA A 38 -9.60 8.69 -6.33
CA ALA A 38 -8.87 9.54 -5.40
C ALA A 38 -8.37 10.85 -6.03
N GLY A 39 -8.03 10.85 -7.31
CA GLY A 39 -7.53 12.02 -8.04
C GLY A 39 -8.64 13.00 -8.40
N ILE A 40 -9.80 12.49 -8.86
CA ILE A 40 -10.96 13.32 -9.21
C ILE A 40 -11.46 14.12 -7.99
N VAL A 41 -11.55 13.49 -6.81
CA VAL A 41 -11.92 14.17 -5.56
C VAL A 41 -11.00 15.37 -5.27
N LYS A 42 -9.68 15.20 -5.49
CA LYS A 42 -8.71 16.30 -5.29
C LYS A 42 -8.83 17.40 -6.33
N ILE A 43 -9.16 17.03 -7.58
CA ILE A 43 -9.37 18.00 -8.66
C ILE A 43 -10.63 18.83 -8.39
N MET A 44 -11.68 18.22 -7.86
CA MET A 44 -12.91 18.93 -7.46
C MET A 44 -12.72 19.82 -6.23
N GLY A 45 -11.54 19.80 -5.59
CA GLY A 45 -11.27 20.54 -4.37
C GLY A 45 -11.97 19.96 -3.13
N GLU A 46 -12.56 18.78 -3.25
CA GLU A 46 -13.21 18.08 -2.14
C GLU A 46 -12.19 17.44 -1.21
N ARG A 47 -12.59 17.26 0.05
CA ARG A 47 -11.75 16.63 1.07
C ARG A 47 -11.63 15.13 0.78
N PHE A 48 -10.41 14.66 0.55
CA PHE A 48 -10.15 13.22 0.41
C PHE A 48 -10.49 12.52 1.74
N ALA A 49 -11.20 11.39 1.64
CA ALA A 49 -11.69 10.66 2.81
C ALA A 49 -12.53 11.54 3.75
N ALA A 50 -13.53 12.27 3.22
CA ALA A 50 -14.38 13.18 3.99
C ALA A 50 -15.05 12.57 5.24
N GLY A 51 -15.24 11.24 5.27
CA GLY A 51 -15.74 10.51 6.45
C GLY A 51 -14.74 10.38 7.60
N LEU A 52 -13.46 10.69 7.40
CA LEU A 52 -12.42 10.65 8.43
C LEU A 52 -12.51 11.90 9.31
N PRO A 53 -12.60 11.78 10.65
CA PRO A 53 -12.68 12.96 11.53
C PRO A 53 -11.47 13.88 11.38
N HIS A 54 -11.68 15.19 11.48
CA HIS A 54 -10.62 16.21 11.39
C HIS A 54 -9.49 15.99 12.40
N ASN A 55 -9.86 15.60 13.63
CA ASN A 55 -8.90 15.33 14.70
C ASN A 55 -8.20 13.97 14.60
N ASN A 56 -8.54 13.15 13.61
CA ASN A 56 -7.76 11.94 13.34
C ASN A 56 -6.35 12.35 12.87
N PRO A 57 -5.28 11.61 13.23
CA PRO A 57 -3.91 11.97 12.82
C PRO A 57 -3.76 12.15 11.31
N LEU A 58 -4.39 11.30 10.51
CA LEU A 58 -4.40 11.42 9.05
C LEU A 58 -5.41 12.47 8.56
N GLY A 59 -6.49 12.70 9.33
CA GLY A 59 -7.46 13.75 9.07
C GLY A 59 -6.83 15.15 9.09
N HIS A 60 -5.98 15.45 10.08
CA HIS A 60 -5.22 16.70 10.14
C HIS A 60 -4.34 16.89 8.89
N TYR A 61 -3.67 15.82 8.45
CA TYR A 61 -2.85 15.87 7.24
C TYR A 61 -3.68 16.16 6.00
N PHE A 62 -4.85 15.51 5.84
CA PHE A 62 -5.73 15.76 4.69
C PHE A 62 -6.32 17.17 4.70
N ASP A 63 -6.66 17.73 5.87
CA ASP A 63 -7.12 19.11 5.98
C ASP A 63 -6.02 20.08 5.55
N ALA A 64 -4.82 19.93 6.12
CA ALA A 64 -3.68 20.76 5.76
C ALA A 64 -3.33 20.63 4.28
N LEU A 65 -3.39 19.41 3.73
CA LEU A 65 -3.11 19.14 2.33
C LEU A 65 -4.17 19.80 1.42
N GLN A 66 -5.45 19.70 1.73
CA GLN A 66 -6.51 20.35 0.96
C GLN A 66 -6.35 21.88 0.95
N LEU A 67 -5.98 22.47 2.09
CA LEU A 67 -5.75 23.92 2.22
C LEU A 67 -4.55 24.43 1.42
N THR A 68 -3.69 23.56 0.88
CA THR A 68 -2.61 23.98 -0.05
C THR A 68 -3.13 24.43 -1.43
N GLY A 69 -4.43 24.30 -1.70
CA GLY A 69 -5.07 24.81 -2.91
C GLY A 69 -4.53 24.13 -4.17
N TYR A 70 -3.85 24.89 -5.03
CA TYR A 70 -3.34 24.38 -6.32
C TYR A 70 -2.47 23.13 -6.18
N TYR A 71 -1.65 23.02 -5.12
CA TYR A 71 -0.82 21.84 -4.91
C TYR A 71 -1.65 20.57 -4.71
N TYR A 72 -2.76 20.65 -3.99
CA TYR A 72 -3.71 19.55 -3.81
C TYR A 72 -4.33 19.11 -5.14
N THR A 73 -4.78 20.08 -5.96
CA THR A 73 -5.30 19.82 -7.31
C THR A 73 -4.22 19.19 -8.20
N PHE A 74 -2.98 19.67 -8.14
CA PHE A 74 -1.86 19.12 -8.90
C PHE A 74 -1.60 17.64 -8.58
N ILE A 75 -1.63 17.26 -7.29
CA ILE A 75 -1.55 15.84 -6.89
C ILE A 75 -2.68 15.03 -7.56
N GLY A 76 -3.90 15.56 -7.56
CA GLY A 76 -5.04 14.94 -8.22
C GLY A 76 -4.84 14.72 -9.72
N ILE A 77 -4.35 15.76 -10.42
CA ILE A 77 -4.02 15.69 -11.86
C ILE A 77 -2.97 14.61 -12.12
N VAL A 78 -1.88 14.59 -11.34
CA VAL A 78 -0.83 13.57 -11.48
C VAL A 78 -1.38 12.17 -11.23
N GLN A 79 -2.27 11.98 -10.25
CA GLN A 79 -2.94 10.69 -9.99
C GLN A 79 -3.80 10.25 -11.18
N VAL A 80 -4.61 11.14 -11.75
CA VAL A 80 -5.46 10.85 -12.92
C VAL A 80 -4.61 10.53 -14.15
N ILE A 81 -3.58 11.32 -14.45
CA ILE A 81 -2.66 11.05 -15.57
C ILE A 81 -1.99 9.70 -15.39
N THR A 82 -1.49 9.40 -14.19
CA THR A 82 -0.86 8.12 -13.87
C THR A 82 -1.81 6.96 -14.13
N ALA A 83 -3.08 7.08 -13.73
CA ALA A 83 -4.09 6.05 -13.94
C ALA A 83 -4.44 5.85 -15.42
N ILE A 84 -4.57 6.93 -16.20
CA ILE A 84 -4.80 6.84 -17.65
C ILE A 84 -3.62 6.15 -18.34
N LEU A 85 -2.38 6.53 -18.01
CA LEU A 85 -1.18 5.90 -18.57
C LEU A 85 -1.11 4.41 -18.23
N LEU A 86 -1.56 4.01 -17.03
CA LEU A 86 -1.59 2.63 -16.59
C LEU A 86 -2.62 1.77 -17.36
N LEU A 87 -3.75 2.36 -17.75
CA LEU A 87 -4.80 1.68 -18.53
C LEU A 87 -4.42 1.46 -19.99
N ILE A 88 -3.72 2.41 -20.61
CA ILE A 88 -3.29 2.31 -22.01
C ILE A 88 -2.13 1.30 -22.11
N PRO A 89 -2.29 0.15 -22.82
CA PRO A 89 -1.28 -0.92 -22.80
C PRO A 89 0.12 -0.47 -23.22
N ARG A 90 0.22 0.46 -24.17
CA ARG A 90 1.50 0.98 -24.67
C ARG A 90 2.24 1.82 -23.61
N THR A 91 1.53 2.61 -22.81
CA THR A 91 2.13 3.49 -21.78
C THR A 91 2.13 2.89 -20.38
N SER A 92 1.59 1.68 -20.22
CA SER A 92 1.45 0.98 -18.92
C SER A 92 2.70 0.99 -18.04
N LEU A 93 3.89 0.78 -18.61
CA LEU A 93 5.16 0.84 -17.88
C LEU A 93 5.43 2.23 -17.28
N LEU A 94 5.20 3.31 -18.05
CA LEU A 94 5.36 4.67 -17.55
C LEU A 94 4.36 4.95 -16.43
N GLY A 95 3.10 4.51 -16.61
CA GLY A 95 2.10 4.56 -15.56
C GLY A 95 2.55 3.82 -14.29
N ALA A 96 3.09 2.61 -14.41
CA ALA A 96 3.58 1.83 -13.28
C ALA A 96 4.79 2.49 -12.59
N LEU A 97 5.71 3.08 -13.36
CA LEU A 97 6.87 3.82 -12.85
C LEU A 97 6.47 5.09 -12.10
N MET A 98 5.43 5.79 -12.54
CA MET A 98 4.87 6.95 -11.83
C MET A 98 4.07 6.52 -10.60
N TYR A 99 3.29 5.44 -10.72
CA TYR A 99 2.44 4.93 -9.64
C TYR A 99 3.26 4.49 -8.43
N PHE A 100 4.36 3.77 -8.67
CA PHE A 100 5.19 3.16 -7.64
C PHE A 100 5.67 4.15 -6.55
N PRO A 101 6.38 5.25 -6.86
CA PRO A 101 6.82 6.19 -5.83
C PRO A 101 5.64 6.86 -5.11
N ILE A 102 4.53 7.11 -5.80
CA ILE A 102 3.33 7.72 -5.19
C ILE A 102 2.72 6.74 -4.17
N ILE A 103 2.53 5.47 -4.54
CA ILE A 103 1.94 4.49 -3.62
C ILE A 103 2.90 4.11 -2.49
N VAL A 104 4.21 4.13 -2.70
CA VAL A 104 5.20 3.99 -1.61
C VAL A 104 5.02 5.12 -0.59
N ASN A 105 4.93 6.37 -1.05
CA ASN A 105 4.74 7.52 -0.16
C ASN A 105 3.42 7.41 0.63
N ILE A 106 2.32 7.08 -0.04
CA ILE A 106 1.02 6.87 0.61
C ILE A 106 1.09 5.70 1.62
N CYS A 107 1.74 4.59 1.27
CA CYS A 107 1.91 3.44 2.14
C CYS A 107 2.64 3.84 3.43
N VAL A 108 3.78 4.53 3.31
CA VAL A 108 4.56 5.04 4.45
C VAL A 108 3.71 5.97 5.32
N LEU A 109 2.94 6.89 4.71
CA LEU A 109 2.03 7.78 5.43
C LEU A 109 0.99 7.00 6.24
N THR A 110 0.37 5.97 5.65
CA THR A 110 -0.64 5.17 6.34
C THR A 110 -0.06 4.37 7.51
N TYR A 111 1.16 3.82 7.38
CA TYR A 111 1.86 3.20 8.50
C TYR A 111 2.17 4.22 9.60
N ALA A 112 2.74 5.38 9.24
CA ALA A 112 3.13 6.42 10.20
C ALA A 112 1.95 6.94 11.04
N THR A 113 0.76 7.01 10.43
CA THR A 113 -0.47 7.49 11.08
C THR A 113 -1.31 6.38 11.72
N ARG A 114 -0.86 5.12 11.64
CA ARG A 114 -1.61 3.92 12.08
C ARG A 114 -3.03 3.88 11.51
N PHE A 115 -3.18 4.28 10.25
CA PHE A 115 -4.46 4.34 9.58
C PHE A 115 -5.02 2.94 9.30
N ASP A 116 -6.32 2.73 9.47
CA ASP A 116 -6.91 1.40 9.28
C ASP A 116 -6.80 0.91 7.82
N GLY A 117 -6.88 1.84 6.85
CA GLY A 117 -6.66 1.55 5.43
C GLY A 117 -5.22 1.17 5.04
N THR A 118 -4.27 1.09 5.99
CA THR A 118 -2.86 0.70 5.74
C THR A 118 -2.73 -0.64 5.00
N ARG A 119 -3.63 -1.58 5.27
CA ARG A 119 -3.63 -2.88 4.58
C ARG A 119 -3.95 -2.70 3.10
N GLY A 120 -4.95 -1.87 2.78
CA GLY A 120 -5.34 -1.57 1.40
C GLY A 120 -4.21 -0.92 0.61
N THR A 121 -3.54 0.08 1.18
CA THR A 121 -2.40 0.76 0.54
C THR A 121 -1.20 -0.18 0.35
N THR A 122 -0.96 -1.09 1.31
CA THR A 122 0.06 -2.13 1.17
C THR A 122 -0.26 -3.08 0.01
N MET A 123 -1.52 -3.50 -0.15
CA MET A 123 -1.93 -4.34 -1.29
C MET A 123 -1.78 -3.62 -2.63
N MET A 124 -2.09 -2.33 -2.68
CA MET A 124 -1.86 -1.50 -3.86
C MET A 124 -0.37 -1.39 -4.20
N LEU A 125 0.50 -1.25 -3.20
CA LEU A 125 1.96 -1.26 -3.36
C LEU A 125 2.45 -2.60 -3.91
N LEU A 126 1.97 -3.73 -3.37
CA LEU A 126 2.32 -5.06 -3.88
C LEU A 126 1.85 -5.28 -5.31
N ALA A 127 0.64 -4.85 -5.66
CA ALA A 127 0.15 -4.93 -7.03
C ALA A 127 0.95 -4.04 -7.98
N SER A 128 1.38 -2.85 -7.54
CA SER A 128 2.27 -1.98 -8.32
C SER A 128 3.64 -2.62 -8.53
N LEU A 129 4.22 -3.23 -7.49
CA LEU A 129 5.47 -3.99 -7.59
C LEU A 129 5.33 -5.18 -8.54
N PHE A 130 4.21 -5.91 -8.47
CA PHE A 130 3.91 -6.99 -9.41
C PHE A 130 3.87 -6.48 -10.86
N LEU A 131 3.28 -5.31 -11.13
CA LEU A 131 3.27 -4.74 -12.48
C LEU A 131 4.67 -4.33 -12.96
N LEU A 132 5.52 -3.79 -12.10
CA LEU A 132 6.92 -3.50 -12.44
C LEU A 132 7.69 -4.78 -12.78
N ILE A 133 7.50 -5.86 -12.01
CA ILE A 133 8.07 -7.17 -12.30
C ILE A 133 7.49 -7.71 -13.61
N TRP A 134 6.17 -7.56 -13.83
CA TRP A 134 5.50 -8.00 -15.05
C TRP A 134 6.11 -7.34 -16.29
N ASP A 135 6.39 -6.04 -16.25
CA ASP A 135 7.00 -5.27 -17.34
C ASP A 135 8.54 -5.27 -17.31
N TYR A 136 9.18 -6.21 -16.59
CA TYR A 136 10.64 -6.33 -16.49
C TYR A 136 11.32 -6.42 -17.86
N ASP A 137 10.71 -7.09 -18.84
CA ASP A 137 11.19 -7.19 -20.23
C ASP A 137 11.36 -5.82 -20.90
N ARG A 138 10.53 -4.84 -20.54
CA ARG A 138 10.61 -3.46 -21.02
C ARG A 138 11.49 -2.61 -20.11
N LEU A 139 11.43 -2.83 -18.80
CA LEU A 139 12.16 -2.08 -17.79
C LEU A 139 13.68 -2.26 -17.92
N LYS A 140 14.15 -3.46 -18.26
CA LYS A 140 15.58 -3.76 -18.47
C LYS A 140 16.24 -2.94 -19.60
N HIS A 141 15.44 -2.37 -20.51
CA HIS A 141 15.95 -1.47 -21.54
C HIS A 141 16.14 -0.03 -21.05
N ILE A 142 15.48 0.34 -19.96
CA ILE A 142 15.58 1.67 -19.34
C ILE A 142 16.66 1.68 -18.25
N LEU A 143 16.80 0.59 -17.52
CA LEU A 143 17.81 0.46 -16.47
C LEU A 143 19.20 0.17 -17.06
N PRO A 144 20.29 0.67 -16.43
CA PRO A 144 21.67 0.39 -16.84
C PRO A 144 22.12 -1.03 -16.43
N VAL A 145 21.27 -2.04 -16.64
CA VAL A 145 21.60 -3.45 -16.42
C VAL A 145 22.36 -3.92 -17.65
N LYS A 146 23.52 -4.57 -17.46
CA LYS A 146 24.29 -5.18 -18.55
C LYS A 146 23.33 -6.00 -19.42
N GLN A 147 23.14 -5.56 -20.66
CA GLN A 147 22.26 -6.25 -21.60
C GLN A 147 22.82 -7.63 -21.86
N GLN A 148 22.09 -8.66 -21.44
CA GLN A 148 22.39 -10.01 -21.92
C GLN A 148 22.06 -10.08 -23.41
N PRO A 149 22.90 -10.77 -24.21
CA PRO A 149 22.69 -10.90 -25.65
C PRO A 149 21.30 -11.50 -25.93
N LYS A 150 20.65 -10.98 -26.99
CA LYS A 150 19.34 -11.45 -27.46
C LYS A 150 19.39 -12.98 -27.61
N THR A 151 18.70 -13.68 -26.71
CA THR A 151 18.55 -15.13 -26.82
C THR A 151 17.28 -15.42 -27.61
N ASP A 152 17.36 -16.40 -28.51
CA ASP A 152 16.27 -16.84 -29.40
C ASP A 152 14.95 -17.12 -28.67
N PRO A 153 13.80 -17.16 -29.39
CA PRO A 153 12.50 -17.46 -28.80
C PRO A 153 12.57 -18.71 -27.91
N HIS A 154 12.42 -18.50 -26.60
CA HIS A 154 12.66 -19.54 -25.62
C HIS A 154 11.58 -20.63 -25.68
N VAL A 155 12.00 -21.84 -26.04
CA VAL A 155 11.23 -23.06 -25.81
C VAL A 155 11.40 -23.44 -24.34
N VAL A 156 10.35 -23.24 -23.54
CA VAL A 156 10.33 -23.66 -22.12
C VAL A 156 10.53 -25.19 -22.08
N LYS A 157 11.70 -25.64 -21.62
CA LYS A 157 12.07 -27.07 -21.64
C LYS A 157 11.16 -27.94 -20.78
N LYS A 158 10.58 -27.39 -19.71
CA LYS A 158 9.66 -28.11 -18.82
C LYS A 158 8.72 -27.14 -18.07
N PRO A 159 7.52 -26.83 -18.60
CA PRO A 159 6.63 -25.89 -17.95
C PRO A 159 6.15 -26.42 -16.59
N LEU A 160 6.26 -25.60 -15.54
CA LEU A 160 5.64 -25.87 -14.23
C LEU A 160 4.10 -25.82 -14.30
N GLY A 161 3.54 -25.04 -15.23
CA GLY A 161 2.12 -24.90 -15.51
C GLY A 161 1.29 -24.58 -14.26
N MET A 162 0.43 -25.52 -13.86
CA MET A 162 -0.42 -25.35 -12.67
C MET A 162 0.38 -25.17 -11.38
N ARG A 163 1.57 -25.77 -11.26
CA ARG A 163 2.41 -25.62 -10.06
C ARG A 163 2.87 -24.18 -9.87
N LEU A 164 3.20 -23.48 -10.97
CA LEU A 164 3.61 -22.09 -10.90
C LEU A 164 2.47 -21.20 -10.37
N ARG A 165 1.24 -21.44 -10.82
CA ARG A 165 0.06 -20.73 -10.30
C ARG A 165 -0.14 -21.01 -8.81
N VAL A 166 -0.08 -22.28 -8.40
CA VAL A 166 -0.22 -22.67 -6.98
C VAL A 166 0.87 -22.04 -6.12
N MET A 167 2.12 -22.01 -6.58
CA MET A 167 3.22 -21.33 -5.88
C MET A 167 2.98 -19.83 -5.76
N PHE A 168 2.50 -19.18 -6.81
CA PHE A 168 2.16 -17.76 -6.78
C PHE A 168 1.05 -17.47 -5.78
N PHE A 169 -0.07 -18.20 -5.85
CA PHE A 169 -1.18 -18.04 -4.91
C PHE A 169 -0.80 -18.37 -3.48
N GLY A 170 -0.06 -19.46 -3.26
CA GLY A 170 0.46 -19.83 -1.95
C GLY A 170 1.36 -18.74 -1.39
N GLY A 171 2.29 -18.23 -2.19
CA GLY A 171 3.17 -17.12 -1.82
C GLY A 171 2.42 -15.83 -1.53
N SER A 172 1.46 -15.44 -2.38
CA SER A 172 0.60 -14.27 -2.16
C SER A 172 -0.23 -14.43 -0.88
N PHE A 173 -0.81 -15.59 -0.64
CA PHE A 173 -1.59 -15.86 0.57
C PHE A 173 -0.73 -15.76 1.83
N VAL A 174 0.46 -16.37 1.83
CA VAL A 174 1.41 -16.28 2.95
C VAL A 174 1.84 -14.83 3.19
N LEU A 175 2.14 -14.08 2.13
CA LEU A 175 2.52 -12.67 2.24
C LEU A 175 1.38 -11.81 2.80
N VAL A 176 0.14 -12.01 2.32
CA VAL A 176 -1.05 -11.31 2.81
C VAL A 176 -1.30 -11.66 4.27
N ALA A 177 -1.24 -12.94 4.64
CA ALA A 177 -1.38 -13.40 6.01
C ALA A 177 -0.30 -12.76 6.91
N PHE A 178 0.96 -12.73 6.44
CA PHE A 178 2.06 -12.08 7.16
C PHE A 178 1.81 -10.59 7.38
N ILE A 179 1.28 -9.86 6.38
CA ILE A 179 0.95 -8.43 6.53
C ILE A 179 -0.21 -8.24 7.50
N ILE A 180 -1.27 -9.04 7.40
CA ILE A 180 -2.43 -8.95 8.29
C ILE A 180 -2.00 -9.22 9.74
N ILE A 181 -1.30 -10.33 9.96
CA ILE A 181 -0.79 -10.72 11.28
C ILE A 181 0.20 -9.66 11.79
N GLY A 182 1.18 -9.29 10.97
CA GLY A 182 2.18 -8.29 11.31
C GLY A 182 1.57 -6.95 11.73
N THR A 183 0.59 -6.44 10.98
CA THR A 183 -0.10 -5.18 11.34
C THR A 183 -0.87 -5.27 12.66
N PHE A 184 -1.43 -6.43 13.01
CA PHE A 184 -2.06 -6.62 14.32
C PHE A 184 -1.06 -6.60 15.48
N TYR A 185 0.16 -7.11 15.27
CA TYR A 185 1.20 -7.11 16.31
C TYR A 185 2.07 -5.85 16.32
N LEU A 186 2.02 -5.05 15.27
CA LEU A 186 2.86 -3.86 15.13
C LEU A 186 2.45 -2.74 16.08
N TYR A 187 1.15 -2.63 16.39
CA TYR A 187 0.60 -1.53 17.18
C TYR A 187 -0.23 -2.05 18.36
N ASP A 188 0.15 -1.63 19.57
CA ASP A 188 -0.62 -1.91 20.79
C ASP A 188 -1.97 -1.18 20.84
N ILE A 189 -2.08 -0.06 20.14
CA ILE A 189 -3.28 0.79 20.07
C ILE A 189 -3.28 1.56 18.75
N VAL A 190 -4.46 1.73 18.15
CA VAL A 190 -4.65 2.47 16.90
C VAL A 190 -5.76 3.52 17.05
N PRO A 191 -5.69 4.65 16.31
CA PRO A 191 -6.77 5.63 16.33
C PRO A 191 -8.07 5.12 15.69
N GLY A 192 -8.00 4.23 14.70
CA GLY A 192 -9.17 3.84 13.90
C GLY A 192 -9.62 4.91 12.91
N ASN A 193 -10.68 4.64 12.14
CA ASN A 193 -11.29 5.59 11.21
C ASN A 193 -12.32 6.49 11.90
N ALA A 194 -12.82 6.10 13.08
CA ALA A 194 -13.81 6.85 13.84
C ALA A 194 -13.60 6.70 15.36
N GLU A 195 -14.22 7.59 16.15
CA GLU A 195 -14.05 7.62 17.61
C GLU A 195 -14.57 6.34 18.28
N ASP A 196 -15.71 5.83 17.82
CA ASP A 196 -16.30 4.58 18.29
C ASP A 196 -15.39 3.38 18.01
N GLU A 197 -14.79 3.32 16.82
CA GLU A 197 -13.80 2.30 16.46
C GLU A 197 -12.58 2.34 17.39
N CYS A 198 -12.07 3.54 17.70
CA CYS A 198 -11.01 3.72 18.70
C CYS A 198 -11.42 3.14 20.06
N ARG A 199 -12.65 3.43 20.52
CA ARG A 199 -13.11 3.01 21.85
C ARG A 199 -13.46 1.54 21.95
N ASN A 200 -13.91 0.92 20.86
CA ASN A 200 -14.26 -0.49 20.81
C ASN A 200 -13.07 -1.39 21.18
N GLN A 201 -11.84 -0.98 20.87
CA GLN A 201 -10.62 -1.72 21.25
C GLN A 201 -10.29 -1.60 22.76
N CYS A 202 -10.88 -0.65 23.49
CA CYS A 202 -10.54 -0.43 24.89
C CYS A 202 -11.06 -1.53 25.82
N ALA A 203 -12.13 -2.23 25.44
CA ALA A 203 -12.68 -3.35 26.21
C ALA A 203 -11.71 -4.54 26.29
N SER A 204 -10.96 -4.79 25.23
CA SER A 204 -9.95 -5.85 25.14
C SER A 204 -8.54 -5.39 25.53
N SER A 205 -8.35 -4.09 25.82
CA SER A 205 -7.06 -3.53 26.20
C SER A 205 -6.64 -3.96 27.60
N LYS A 206 -5.34 -4.20 27.79
CA LYS A 206 -4.74 -4.43 29.12
C LYS A 206 -4.95 -3.25 30.09
N ASN A 207 -5.16 -2.05 29.55
CA ASN A 207 -5.46 -0.86 30.34
C ASN A 207 -6.61 -0.05 29.69
N PRO A 208 -7.88 -0.40 29.99
CA PRO A 208 -9.03 0.26 29.40
C PRO A 208 -9.05 1.77 29.65
N GLN A 209 -8.66 2.22 30.85
CA GLN A 209 -8.61 3.65 31.18
C GLN A 209 -7.58 4.41 30.33
N ALA A 210 -6.36 3.88 30.18
CA ALA A 210 -5.36 4.51 29.32
C ALA A 210 -5.81 4.55 27.85
N CYS A 211 -6.50 3.51 27.39
CA CYS A 211 -7.06 3.48 26.03
C CYS A 211 -8.12 4.57 25.83
N GLN A 212 -9.03 4.78 26.79
CA GLN A 212 -10.02 5.86 26.72
C GLN A 212 -9.34 7.23 26.67
N VAL A 213 -8.31 7.45 27.51
CA VAL A 213 -7.52 8.69 27.52
C VAL A 213 -6.80 8.91 26.18
N PHE A 214 -6.29 7.86 25.55
CA PHE A 214 -5.70 7.93 24.21
C PHE A 214 -6.74 8.36 23.16
N CYS A 215 -7.93 7.75 23.15
CA CYS A 215 -8.99 8.13 22.21
C CYS A 215 -9.47 9.58 22.44
N ASP A 216 -9.58 10.03 23.69
CA ASP A 216 -9.91 11.42 24.01
C ASP A 216 -8.81 12.40 23.56
N CYS A 217 -7.54 12.02 23.74
CA CYS A 217 -6.39 12.80 23.32
C CYS A 217 -6.43 13.10 21.81
N ILE A 218 -6.84 12.12 21.02
CA ILE A 218 -7.02 12.28 19.57
C ILE A 218 -8.33 13.02 19.28
N TYR A 219 -9.47 12.38 19.54
CA TYR A 219 -10.75 12.83 18.99
C TYR A 219 -11.32 14.07 19.69
N LYS A 220 -11.10 14.25 20.99
CA LYS A 220 -11.60 15.40 21.74
C LYS A 220 -10.60 16.55 21.81
N LYS A 221 -9.30 16.25 21.93
CA LYS A 221 -8.26 17.28 22.11
C LYS A 221 -7.48 17.62 20.83
N GLY A 222 -7.57 16.81 19.77
CA GLY A 222 -6.86 17.04 18.50
C GLY A 222 -5.35 17.06 18.65
N GLN A 223 -4.80 16.27 19.58
CA GLN A 223 -3.36 16.26 19.85
C GLN A 223 -2.60 15.37 18.85
N PRO A 224 -1.30 15.65 18.62
CA PRO A 224 -0.46 14.80 17.77
C PRO A 224 -0.42 13.34 18.27
N LEU A 225 -0.40 12.39 17.33
CA LEU A 225 -0.40 10.96 17.62
C LEU A 225 0.73 10.57 18.59
N ASP A 226 1.95 11.06 18.37
CA ASP A 226 3.12 10.74 19.22
C ASP A 226 2.93 11.19 20.67
N SER A 227 2.27 12.33 20.91
CA SER A 227 1.97 12.83 22.26
C SER A 227 0.95 11.94 22.97
N CYS A 228 -0.09 11.52 22.25
CA CYS A 228 -1.10 10.61 22.77
C CYS A 228 -0.51 9.22 23.06
N LEU A 229 0.37 8.72 22.19
CA LEU A 229 1.10 7.46 22.39
C LEU A 229 2.03 7.53 23.60
N ALA A 230 2.81 8.61 23.74
CA ALA A 230 3.67 8.80 24.91
C ALA A 230 2.89 8.80 26.23
N THR A 231 1.68 9.36 26.24
CA THR A 231 0.78 9.34 27.41
C THR A 231 0.25 7.93 27.69
N PHE A 232 -0.16 7.20 26.64
CA PHE A 232 -0.61 5.82 26.74
C PHE A 232 0.48 4.88 27.26
N ASP A 233 1.70 4.98 26.73
CA ASP A 233 2.83 4.14 27.10
C ASP A 233 3.30 4.41 28.53
N LYS A 234 3.33 5.67 28.98
CA LYS A 234 3.59 6.01 30.39
C LYS A 234 2.60 5.35 31.33
N ALA A 235 1.30 5.35 30.99
CA ALA A 235 0.27 4.70 31.79
C ALA A 235 0.39 3.16 31.81
N LYS A 236 1.04 2.57 30.80
CA LYS A 236 1.35 1.13 30.74
C LYS A 236 2.50 0.76 31.67
N ASP A 237 3.54 1.59 31.77
CA ASP A 237 4.70 1.30 32.61
C ASP A 237 4.44 1.47 34.11
N ILE A 238 3.56 2.40 34.52
CA ILE A 238 3.18 2.60 35.93
C ILE A 238 2.50 1.36 36.54
N ARG A 239 1.87 0.50 35.73
CA ARG A 239 1.11 -0.68 36.19
C ARG A 239 1.84 -2.01 36.07
N LYS A 240 3.11 -2.05 35.62
CA LYS A 240 3.92 -3.28 35.74
C LYS A 240 4.38 -3.44 37.19
N PRO A 241 3.84 -4.39 37.98
CA PRO A 241 4.37 -4.63 39.31
C PRO A 241 5.74 -5.31 39.15
N GLY A 242 6.83 -4.60 39.46
CA GLY A 242 8.16 -5.23 39.58
C GLY A 242 9.31 -4.65 38.75
N ARG A 243 9.37 -3.34 38.49
CA ARG A 243 10.66 -2.66 38.27
C ARG A 243 10.97 -1.76 39.46
N LYS A 244 11.53 -2.38 40.51
CA LYS A 244 12.46 -1.69 41.40
C LYS A 244 13.85 -1.77 40.76
#